data_AF-A0ABD0QSH5-F1
#
_entry.id   AF-A0ABD0QSH5-F1
#
_cell.length_a   1.000
_cell.length_b   1.000
_cell.length_c   1.000
_cell.angle_alpha   90.00
_cell.angle_beta   90.00
_cell.angle_gamma   90.00
#
_symmetry.space_group_name_H-M   'P 1'
#
loop_
_entity.id
_entity.type
_entity.pdbx_description
1 polymer ?
#
loop_
_entity_poly.entity_id
_entity_poly.type
_entity_poly.pdbx_seq_one_letter_code
_entity_poly.pdbx_strand_id
1 'polypeptide(L)' 'VLAKHDSFRRQKQETYLLPIVVTDDGEPPMSSTNTLTIRVCGCSREGIVQSCNVEAFVLPIGLSMGALIAILA' A
#
# COMPACT_ATOMS: atom_id res chain seq x y z
N VAL A 1 8.68 21.15 -9.04
CA VAL A 1 7.69 20.99 -7.95
C VAL A 1 8.10 19.80 -7.09
N LEU A 2 8.16 19.95 -5.77
CA LEU A 2 8.51 18.87 -4.83
C LEU A 2 7.30 18.59 -3.93
N ALA A 3 6.80 17.36 -3.92
CA ALA A 3 5.83 16.90 -2.93
C ALA A 3 6.59 16.28 -1.74
N LYS A 4 6.38 16.81 -0.54
CA LYS A 4 7.00 16.29 0.70
C LYS A 4 5.93 15.76 1.64
N HIS A 5 6.17 14.57 2.19
CA HIS A 5 5.38 13.97 3.25
C HIS A 5 6.31 13.54 4.39
N ASP A 6 6.04 13.96 5.63
CA ASP A 6 7.03 13.88 6.72
C ASP A 6 7.28 12.47 7.23
N SER A 7 6.26 11.60 7.28
CA SER A 7 6.44 10.20 7.69
C SER A 7 5.29 9.32 7.24
N PHE A 8 5.58 8.05 6.97
CA PHE A 8 4.59 7.03 6.66
C PHE A 8 4.39 6.10 7.86
N ARG A 9 3.14 5.94 8.32
CA ARG A 9 2.76 4.99 9.36
C ARG A 9 1.61 4.13 8.88
N ARG A 10 1.86 2.84 8.70
CA ARG A 10 0.86 1.89 8.21
C ARG A 10 -0.40 1.86 9.08
N GLN A 11 -0.25 1.94 10.41
CA GLN A 11 -1.37 1.96 11.36
C GLN A 11 -2.26 3.21 11.23
N LYS A 12 -1.69 4.31 10.73
CA LYS A 12 -2.44 5.55 10.50
C LYS A 12 -3.15 5.51 9.15
N GLN A 13 -2.42 5.11 8.11
CA GLN A 13 -2.93 5.02 6.75
C GLN A 13 -2.02 4.11 5.92
N GLU A 14 -2.63 3.10 5.29
CA GLU A 14 -1.90 2.10 4.50
C GLU A 14 -1.72 2.53 3.04
N THR A 15 -2.68 3.27 2.48
CA THR A 15 -2.68 3.69 1.08
C THR A 15 -2.84 5.20 0.96
N TYR A 16 -1.98 5.84 0.19
CA TYR A 16 -2.03 7.27 -0.14
C TYR A 16 -2.22 7.43 -1.65
N LEU A 17 -3.11 8.33 -2.05
CA LEU A 17 -3.37 8.63 -3.45
C LEU A 17 -2.79 10.01 -3.76
N LEU A 18 -1.72 10.05 -4.56
CA LEU A 18 -1.03 11.28 -4.92
C LEU A 18 -1.39 11.68 -6.36
N PRO A 19 -2.16 12.76 -6.58
CA PRO A 19 -2.39 13.27 -7.93
C PRO A 19 -1.10 13.87 -8.48
N ILE A 20 -0.78 13.51 -9.72
CA ILE A 20 0.37 13.99 -10.50
C ILE A 20 -0.19 14.70 -11.73
N VAL A 21 0.18 15.97 -11.89
CA VAL A 21 -0.14 16.75 -13.09
C VAL A 21 1.12 16.90 -13.93
N VAL A 22 1.05 16.50 -15.19
CA VAL A 22 2.11 16.67 -16.18
C VAL A 22 1.63 17.67 -17.21
N THR A 23 2.38 18.75 -17.42
CA THR A 23 2.08 19.78 -18.41
C THR A 23 3.19 19.78 -19.46
N ASP A 24 2.84 19.84 -20.74
CA ASP A 24 3.80 20.04 -21.81
C ASP A 24 4.20 21.52 -21.95
N ASP A 25 5.17 21.78 -22.82
CA ASP A 25 5.64 23.13 -23.14
C ASP A 25 5.07 23.60 -24.50
N GLY A 26 3.88 23.11 -24.86
CA GLY A 26 3.20 23.46 -26.11
C GLY A 26 2.56 24.85 -26.07
N GLU A 27 2.09 25.33 -27.22
CA GLU A 27 1.36 26.59 -27.35
C GLU A 27 0.06 26.37 -28.18
N PRO A 28 -1.12 26.20 -27.55
CA PRO A 28 -1.35 26.30 -26.11
C PRO A 28 -0.84 25.07 -25.33
N PRO A 29 -0.44 25.24 -24.06
CA PRO A 29 0.02 24.13 -23.23
C PRO A 29 -1.13 23.19 -22.89
N MET A 30 -0.85 21.88 -22.89
CA MET A 30 -1.79 20.85 -22.47
C MET A 30 -1.29 20.12 -21.22
N SER A 31 -2.23 19.69 -20.38
CA SER A 31 -1.92 18.95 -19.15
C SER A 31 -2.72 17.67 -19.03
N SER A 32 -2.09 16.66 -18.42
CA SER A 32 -2.75 15.42 -18.00
C SER A 32 -2.61 15.24 -16.49
N THR A 33 -3.63 14.65 -15.88
CA THR A 33 -3.64 14.32 -14.45
C THR A 33 -3.71 12.81 -14.28
N ASN A 34 -2.76 12.25 -13.54
CA ASN A 34 -2.75 10.84 -13.17
C ASN A 34 -2.67 10.70 -11.64
N THR A 35 -2.96 9.53 -11.09
CA THR A 35 -2.86 9.26 -9.64
C THR A 35 -1.81 8.19 -9.38
N LEU A 36 -0.83 8.51 -8.54
CA LEU A 36 0.13 7.56 -7.99
C LEU A 36 -0.39 7.00 -6.67
N THR A 37 -0.60 5.69 -6.65
CA THR A 37 -0.97 4.96 -5.43
C THR A 37 0.28 4.55 -4.66
N ILE A 38 0.47 5.13 -3.48
CA ILE A 38 1.57 4.80 -2.56
C ILE A 38 1.05 3.87 -1.48
N ARG A 39 1.70 2.74 -1.31
CA ARG A 39 1.32 1.72 -0.32
C ARG A 39 2.39 1.57 0.75
N VAL A 40 1.99 1.70 2.02
CA VAL A 40 2.88 1.58 3.17
C VAL A 40 2.80 0.16 3.71
N CYS A 41 3.94 -0.52 3.70
CA CYS A 41 4.03 -1.90 4.13
C CYS A 41 4.56 -2.01 5.56
N GLY A 42 4.21 -3.11 6.22
CA GLY A 42 4.85 -3.52 7.47
C GLY A 42 6.19 -4.19 7.15
N CYS A 43 7.26 -3.79 7.83
CA CYS A 43 8.59 -4.37 7.69
C CYS A 43 9.16 -4.80 9.04
N SER A 44 10.04 -5.80 9.03
CA SER A 44 10.85 -6.19 10.17
C SER A 44 11.91 -5.13 10.50
N ARG A 45 12.61 -5.29 11.64
CA ARG A 45 13.71 -4.38 12.02
C ARG A 45 14.88 -4.43 11.04
N GLU A 46 15.04 -5.56 10.36
CA GLU A 46 16.04 -5.82 9.33
C GLU A 46 15.60 -5.26 7.95
N GLY A 47 14.43 -4.61 7.87
CA GLY A 47 13.91 -4.03 6.64
C GLY A 47 13.20 -5.03 5.72
N ILE A 48 12.98 -6.26 6.17
CA ILE A 48 12.27 -7.28 5.38
C ILE A 48 10.78 -6.97 5.38
N VAL A 49 10.18 -6.89 4.19
CA VAL A 49 8.74 -6.67 4.03
C VAL A 49 7.96 -7.87 4.59
N GLN A 50 7.07 -7.60 5.55
CA GLN A 50 6.22 -8.61 6.18
C GLN A 50 4.75 -8.48 5.75
N SER A 51 4.29 -7.27 5.43
CA SER A 51 2.91 -7.05 4.98
C SER A 51 2.83 -5.91 3.97
N CYS A 52 2.93 -6.24 2.69
CA CYS A 52 2.29 -5.50 1.61
C CYS A 52 1.23 -6.47 1.10
N ASN A 53 -0.07 -6.18 1.13
CA ASN A 53 -1.02 -7.12 0.56
C ASN A 53 -0.90 -7.17 -0.96
N VAL A 54 -0.02 -8.06 -1.40
CA VAL A 54 -0.45 -9.15 -2.29
C VAL A 54 -1.54 -9.86 -1.50
N GLU A 55 -2.74 -10.01 -2.06
CA GLU A 55 -3.75 -10.91 -1.52
C GLU A 55 -2.99 -12.10 -0.94
N ALA A 56 -3.17 -12.38 0.36
CA ALA A 56 -2.69 -13.65 0.85
C ALA A 56 -3.30 -14.64 -0.14
N PHE A 57 -2.46 -15.34 -0.90
CA PHE A 57 -2.91 -16.53 -1.57
C PHE A 57 -3.30 -17.40 -0.39
N VAL A 58 -4.56 -17.27 0.01
CA VAL A 58 -5.19 -18.11 0.99
C VAL A 58 -5.21 -19.41 0.22
N LEU A 59 -4.12 -20.18 0.33
CA LEU A 59 -4.25 -21.61 0.28
C LEU A 59 -5.46 -21.88 1.16
N PRO A 60 -6.51 -22.52 0.66
CA PRO A 60 -7.61 -22.94 1.52
C PRO A 60 -7.00 -23.95 2.48
N ILE A 61 -6.36 -23.47 3.54
CA ILE A 61 -5.93 -24.30 4.64
C ILE A 61 -7.26 -24.70 5.25
N GLY A 62 -7.66 -25.94 5.01
CA GLY A 62 -8.86 -26.57 5.57
C GLY A 62 -8.73 -26.72 7.07
N LEU A 63 -8.54 -25.61 7.78
CA LEU A 63 -8.63 -25.53 9.23
C LEU A 63 -10.10 -25.68 9.58
N SER A 64 -10.46 -26.88 10.02
CA SER A 64 -11.72 -27.14 10.70
C SER A 64 -11.93 -26.10 11.80
N MET A 65 -13.17 -25.66 12.02
CA MET A 65 -13.53 -24.83 13.18
C MET A 65 -13.00 -25.41 14.50
N GLY A 66 -12.90 -26.75 14.61
CA GLY A 66 -12.32 -27.41 15.77
C GLY A 66 -10.83 -27.10 15.98
N ALA A 67 -10.05 -26.93 14.91
CA ALA A 67 -8.64 -26.56 14.99
C ALA A 67 -8.47 -25.10 15.45
N LEU A 68 -9.38 -24.20 15.05
CA LEU A 68 -9.38 -22.81 15.49
C LEU A 68 -9.65 -22.70 16.99
N ILE A 69 -10.61 -23.48 17.51
CA ILE A 69 -10.91 -23.54 18.94
C ILE A 69 -9.69 -24.06 19.73
N ALA A 70 -9.01 -25.10 19.24
CA ALA A 70 -7.85 -25.67 19.92
C ALA A 70 -6.64 -24.72 20.03
N ILE A 71 -6.49 -23.77 19.11
CA ILE A 71 -5.41 -22.77 19.15
C ILE A 71 -5.74 -21.60 20.09
N LEU A 72 -7.02 -21.29 20.26
CA LEU A 72 -7.50 -20.15 21.06
C LEU A 72 -7.81 -20.51 22.52
N ALA A 73 -7.87 -21.80 22.86
CA ALA A 73 -8.15 -22.31 24.20
C ALA A 73 -6.90 -22.47 25.07
#